data_AF-A0A2V7L3Q3-F1
#
_entry.id   AF-A0A2V7L3Q3-F1
#
_cell.length_a   1.000
_cell.length_b   1.000
_cell.length_c   1.000
_cell.angle_alpha   90.00
_cell.angle_beta   90.00
_cell.angle_gamma   90.00
#
_symmetry.space_group_name_H-M   'P 1'
#
loop_
_entity.id
_entity.type
_entity.pdbx_description
1 polymer ?
#
loop_
_entity_poly.entity_id
_entity_poly.type
_entity_poly.pdbx_seq_one_letter_code
_entity_poly.pdbx_strand_id
1 'polypeptide(L)'
;MLTVHAAPARRAGFTLIELIIAMVLMSLVGGAIVSLLLRQQRFYNSTTDLIQTRQQIRQAAAMLPSDLRGISSIGGDIYSMSDSALEFRSVFGSSVVCVNAGGQLSTVPRVLATGATMTNWSRPPAVGDSLVVYNNGPTLAVADDAWSRYQITAVTLVTTNVATGCPTTTRLTQAGDVTAANPSYQLTVSPAAANTIAVGAAIRFFRRVRYRIYQETDTQWYLGFFDCIAGRVPVCNASQPIAGPFQPYANNATSGLQFVYYDSTGAVTANPVQVARISLIVRGQSTGLINLSGAGGTVFHDSLRIEVGLRNRK
;
A
#
# COMPACT_ATOMS: atom_id res chain seq x y z
N MET A 1 -81.75 9.09 -50.95
CA MET A 1 -81.20 8.23 -49.89
C MET A 1 -80.46 7.08 -50.56
N LEU A 2 -79.13 7.13 -50.60
CA LEU A 2 -78.27 6.03 -51.04
C LEU A 2 -77.34 5.71 -49.88
N THR A 3 -77.66 4.64 -49.18
CA THR A 3 -76.93 4.11 -48.03
C THR A 3 -75.64 3.46 -48.50
N VAL A 4 -74.50 4.10 -48.18
CA VAL A 4 -73.18 3.49 -48.28
C VAL A 4 -73.13 2.34 -47.29
N HIS A 5 -73.18 1.11 -47.80
CA HIS A 5 -72.97 -0.08 -46.99
C HIS A 5 -71.49 -0.19 -46.68
N ALA A 6 -71.12 -0.05 -45.41
CA ALA A 6 -69.78 -0.35 -44.94
C ALA A 6 -69.47 -1.83 -45.25
N ALA A 7 -68.43 -2.07 -46.04
CA ALA A 7 -67.97 -3.42 -46.34
C ALA A 7 -67.57 -4.13 -45.03
N PRO A 8 -67.97 -5.39 -44.81
CA PRO A 8 -67.57 -6.11 -43.62
C PRO A 8 -66.05 -6.32 -43.66
N ALA A 9 -65.35 -5.82 -42.64
CA ALA A 9 -63.96 -6.17 -42.41
C ALA A 9 -63.89 -7.68 -42.14
N ARG A 10 -63.47 -8.46 -43.15
CA ARG A 10 -63.17 -9.88 -42.97
C ARG A 10 -62.09 -9.98 -41.91
N ARG A 11 -62.44 -10.50 -40.73
CA ARG A 11 -61.46 -11.00 -39.77
C ARG A 11 -60.85 -12.25 -40.38
N ALA A 12 -59.73 -12.09 -41.08
CA ALA A 12 -58.93 -13.22 -41.52
C ALA A 12 -58.34 -13.88 -40.27
N GLY A 13 -58.81 -15.09 -39.96
CA GLY A 13 -58.18 -15.93 -38.94
C GLY A 13 -56.84 -16.45 -39.46
N PHE A 14 -55.85 -16.56 -38.58
CA PHE A 14 -54.55 -17.14 -38.92
C PHE A 14 -54.69 -18.63 -39.24
N THR A 15 -53.98 -19.08 -40.29
CA THR A 15 -53.93 -20.49 -40.62
C THR A 15 -52.95 -21.23 -39.69
N LEU A 16 -53.22 -22.51 -39.41
CA LEU A 16 -52.36 -23.33 -38.54
C LEU A 16 -50.90 -23.38 -39.06
N ILE A 17 -50.72 -23.34 -40.38
CA ILE A 17 -49.38 -23.33 -40.99
C ILE A 17 -48.63 -22.02 -40.74
N GLU A 18 -49.33 -20.89 -40.72
CA GLU A 18 -48.74 -19.57 -40.45
C GLU A 18 -48.27 -19.46 -39.00
N LEU A 19 -49.00 -20.05 -38.06
CA LEU A 19 -48.57 -20.17 -36.66
C LEU A 19 -47.34 -21.05 -36.50
N ILE A 20 -47.27 -22.19 -37.21
CA ILE A 20 -46.09 -23.06 -37.18
C ILE A 20 -44.86 -22.33 -37.72
N ILE A 21 -44.99 -21.63 -38.86
CA ILE A 21 -43.89 -20.85 -39.44
C ILE A 21 -43.42 -19.76 -38.47
N ALA A 22 -44.36 -19.03 -37.86
CA ALA A 22 -44.04 -18.00 -36.88
C ALA A 22 -43.29 -18.56 -35.66
N MET A 23 -43.71 -19.71 -35.13
CA MET A 23 -43.04 -20.38 -34.01
C MET A 23 -41.61 -20.82 -34.37
N VAL A 24 -41.41 -21.40 -35.56
CA VAL A 24 -40.08 -21.82 -36.03
C VAL A 24 -39.16 -20.61 -36.19
N LEU A 25 -39.63 -19.52 -36.80
CA LEU A 25 -38.83 -18.30 -36.94
C LEU A 25 -38.52 -17.66 -35.58
N MET A 26 -39.48 -17.61 -34.66
CA MET A 26 -39.28 -17.03 -33.33
C MET A 26 -38.27 -17.84 -32.50
N SER A 27 -38.30 -19.17 -32.59
CA SER A 27 -37.31 -20.04 -31.92
C SER A 27 -35.92 -19.93 -32.54
N LEU A 28 -35.80 -19.79 -33.86
CA LEU A 28 -34.52 -19.55 -34.53
C LEU A 28 -33.90 -18.21 -34.10
N VAL A 29 -34.68 -17.14 -34.12
CA VAL A 29 -34.23 -15.80 -33.70
C VAL A 29 -33.93 -15.79 -32.20
N GLY A 30 -34.81 -16.36 -31.38
CA GLY A 30 -34.62 -16.48 -29.94
C GLY A 30 -33.36 -17.26 -29.58
N GLY A 31 -33.11 -18.39 -30.26
CA GLY A 31 -31.90 -19.19 -30.10
C GLY A 31 -30.63 -18.42 -30.48
N ALA A 32 -30.67 -17.66 -31.58
CA ALA A 32 -29.55 -16.80 -31.98
C ALA A 32 -29.24 -15.72 -30.93
N ILE A 33 -30.27 -15.03 -30.40
CA ILE A 33 -30.11 -14.01 -29.36
C ILE A 33 -29.53 -14.61 -28.09
N VAL A 34 -30.06 -15.74 -27.62
CA VAL A 34 -29.54 -16.42 -26.42
C VAL A 34 -28.08 -16.83 -26.61
N SER A 35 -27.73 -17.37 -27.79
CA SER A 35 -26.34 -17.75 -28.09
C SER A 35 -25.38 -16.55 -28.05
N LEU A 36 -25.82 -15.39 -28.54
CA LEU A 36 -25.06 -14.15 -28.52
C LEU A 36 -24.88 -13.64 -27.08
N LEU A 37 -25.95 -13.62 -26.29
CA LEU A 37 -25.92 -13.19 -24.89
C LEU A 37 -24.98 -14.07 -24.05
N LEU A 38 -25.02 -15.40 -24.22
CA LEU A 38 -24.12 -16.32 -23.52
C LEU A 38 -22.66 -16.13 -23.95
N ARG A 39 -22.40 -15.78 -25.21
CA ARG A 39 -21.05 -15.43 -25.69
C ARG A 39 -20.58 -14.12 -25.08
N GLN A 40 -21.46 -13.12 -25.03
CA GLN A 40 -21.19 -11.81 -24.47
C GLN A 40 -20.92 -11.88 -22.95
N GLN A 41 -21.73 -12.61 -22.19
CA GLN A 41 -21.51 -12.85 -20.75
C GLN A 41 -20.15 -13.50 -20.48
N ARG A 42 -19.79 -14.56 -21.22
CA ARG A 42 -18.49 -15.24 -21.06
C ARG A 42 -17.32 -14.31 -21.38
N PHE A 43 -17.45 -13.51 -22.44
CA PHE A 43 -16.43 -12.52 -22.82
C PHE A 43 -16.28 -11.45 -21.75
N TYR A 44 -17.39 -10.92 -21.20
CA TYR A 44 -17.33 -9.92 -20.14
C TYR A 44 -16.71 -10.48 -18.86
N ASN A 45 -17.11 -11.67 -18.41
CA ASN A 45 -16.51 -12.30 -17.23
C ASN A 45 -15.01 -12.51 -17.42
N SER A 46 -14.61 -13.06 -18.56
CA SER A 46 -13.20 -13.26 -18.95
C SER A 46 -12.41 -11.95 -18.96
N THR A 47 -13.01 -10.87 -19.47
CA THR A 47 -12.37 -9.55 -19.54
C THR A 47 -12.24 -8.91 -18.16
N THR A 48 -13.28 -9.03 -17.32
CA THR A 48 -13.28 -8.55 -15.94
C THR A 48 -12.20 -9.26 -15.12
N ASP A 49 -12.11 -10.59 -15.20
CA ASP A 49 -11.09 -11.37 -14.49
C ASP A 49 -9.68 -10.95 -14.91
N LEU A 50 -9.45 -10.79 -16.22
CA LEU A 50 -8.17 -10.31 -16.75
C LEU A 50 -7.80 -8.92 -16.22
N ILE A 51 -8.75 -7.98 -16.25
CA ILE A 51 -8.55 -6.62 -15.76
C ILE A 51 -8.22 -6.65 -14.26
N GLN A 52 -8.97 -7.43 -13.47
CA GLN A 52 -8.78 -7.55 -12.04
C GLN A 52 -7.40 -8.14 -11.71
N THR A 53 -6.98 -9.22 -12.36
CA THR A 53 -5.64 -9.79 -12.18
C THR A 53 -4.55 -8.75 -12.44
N ARG A 54 -4.67 -7.96 -13.51
CA ARG A 54 -3.69 -6.91 -13.83
C ARG A 54 -3.71 -5.75 -12.84
N GLN A 55 -4.89 -5.34 -12.35
CA GLN A 55 -5.01 -4.30 -11.34
C GLN A 55 -4.32 -4.70 -10.03
N GLN A 56 -4.47 -5.96 -9.61
CA GLN A 56 -3.83 -6.48 -8.39
C GLN A 56 -2.31 -6.51 -8.50
N ILE A 57 -1.77 -6.94 -9.64
CA ILE A 57 -0.32 -6.86 -9.91
C ILE A 57 0.17 -5.40 -9.86
N ARG A 58 -0.55 -4.48 -10.49
CA ARG A 58 -0.18 -3.04 -10.49
C ARG A 58 -0.27 -2.40 -9.10
N GLN A 59 -1.20 -2.83 -8.25
CA GLN A 59 -1.31 -2.34 -6.88
C GLN A 59 -0.06 -2.71 -6.06
N ALA A 60 0.37 -3.97 -6.11
CA ALA A 60 1.62 -4.41 -5.48
C ALA A 60 2.82 -3.62 -6.05
N ALA A 61 2.81 -3.40 -7.36
CA ALA A 61 3.87 -2.70 -8.08
C ALA A 61 3.98 -1.20 -7.79
N ALA A 62 2.88 -0.55 -7.41
CA ALA A 62 2.87 0.87 -7.09
C ALA A 62 3.38 1.12 -5.67
N MET A 63 3.04 0.24 -4.73
CA MET A 63 3.32 0.44 -3.30
C MET A 63 4.76 0.06 -2.94
N LEU A 64 5.21 -1.15 -3.29
CA LEU A 64 6.50 -1.67 -2.86
C LEU A 64 7.68 -0.78 -3.28
N PRO A 65 7.78 -0.28 -4.53
CA PRO A 65 8.92 0.55 -4.91
C PRO A 65 9.03 1.86 -4.15
N SER A 66 7.90 2.45 -3.74
CA SER A 66 7.89 3.67 -2.93
C SER A 66 8.51 3.41 -1.56
N ASP A 67 8.12 2.33 -0.90
CA ASP A 67 8.63 1.97 0.43
C ASP A 67 10.09 1.50 0.37
N LEU A 68 10.44 0.68 -0.63
CA LEU A 68 11.78 0.10 -0.77
C LEU A 68 12.85 1.16 -1.11
N ARG A 69 12.49 2.23 -1.82
CA ARG A 69 13.44 3.31 -2.19
C ARG A 69 14.01 4.04 -0.97
N GLY A 70 13.29 4.04 0.16
CA GLY A 70 13.71 4.67 1.41
C GLY A 70 14.73 3.86 2.21
N ILE A 71 14.97 2.59 1.85
CA ILE A 71 15.83 1.68 2.61
C ILE A 71 17.31 2.07 2.48
N SER A 72 18.01 2.09 3.61
CA SER A 72 19.47 2.14 3.69
C SER A 72 20.02 0.79 4.14
N SER A 73 20.72 0.07 3.25
CA SER A 73 21.38 -1.19 3.60
C SER A 73 22.54 -0.98 4.56
N ILE A 74 23.34 0.08 4.34
CA ILE A 74 24.41 0.50 5.28
C ILE A 74 23.83 0.96 6.61
N GLY A 75 22.64 1.59 6.59
CA GLY A 75 21.95 2.07 7.78
C GLY A 75 21.32 0.97 8.64
N GLY A 76 21.43 -0.29 8.23
CA GLY A 76 20.85 -1.44 8.93
C GLY A 76 19.32 -1.45 8.88
N ASP A 77 18.72 -0.92 7.82
CA ASP A 77 17.26 -0.82 7.72
C ASP A 77 16.60 -2.15 7.32
N ILE A 78 17.35 -3.15 6.85
CA ILE A 78 16.85 -4.50 6.53
C ILE A 78 17.07 -5.41 7.74
N TYR A 79 15.98 -5.92 8.33
CA TYR A 79 16.02 -6.78 9.51
C TYR A 79 16.00 -8.27 9.17
N SER A 80 15.17 -8.66 8.20
CA SER A 80 15.10 -10.02 7.70
C SER A 80 14.77 -9.99 6.21
N MET A 81 15.37 -10.90 5.44
CA MET A 81 15.14 -10.99 4.01
C MET A 81 15.15 -12.45 3.58
N SER A 82 14.15 -12.82 2.79
CA SER A 82 14.05 -14.10 2.10
C SER A 82 13.51 -13.86 0.69
N ASP A 83 13.35 -14.94 -0.08
CA ASP A 83 12.71 -14.93 -1.39
C ASP A 83 11.21 -14.58 -1.34
N SER A 84 10.57 -14.76 -0.19
CA SER A 84 9.11 -14.69 -0.01
C SER A 84 8.68 -13.61 0.97
N ALA A 85 9.62 -13.03 1.71
CA ALA A 85 9.36 -11.98 2.68
C ALA A 85 10.53 -11.01 2.80
N LEU A 86 10.20 -9.76 3.12
CA LEU A 86 11.17 -8.72 3.40
C LEU A 86 10.69 -7.89 4.57
N GLU A 87 11.56 -7.70 5.55
CA GLU A 87 11.30 -6.91 6.74
C GLU A 87 12.31 -5.79 6.86
N PHE A 88 11.79 -4.57 6.97
CA PHE A 88 12.63 -3.39 6.94
C PHE A 88 12.01 -2.22 7.69
N ARG A 89 12.81 -1.18 7.88
CA ARG A 89 12.39 0.10 8.45
C ARG A 89 11.76 0.97 7.35
N SER A 90 10.45 1.20 7.42
CA SER A 90 9.72 2.08 6.49
C SER A 90 9.42 3.44 7.12
N VAL A 91 9.60 4.51 6.34
CA VAL A 91 9.25 5.88 6.72
C VAL A 91 7.74 6.04 6.67
N PHE A 92 7.11 6.48 7.76
CA PHE A 92 5.67 6.76 7.76
C PHE A 92 5.33 8.24 8.00
N GLY A 93 6.33 9.08 8.28
CA GLY A 93 6.14 10.51 8.40
C GLY A 93 7.35 11.31 8.84
N SER A 94 7.14 12.60 8.98
CA SER A 94 8.10 13.59 9.43
C SER A 94 7.44 14.64 10.32
N SER A 95 8.25 15.26 11.16
CA SER A 95 7.84 16.42 11.96
C SER A 95 9.06 17.32 12.20
N VAL A 96 8.84 18.37 12.99
CA VAL A 96 9.87 19.28 13.47
C VAL A 96 9.84 19.27 15.00
N VAL A 97 11.03 19.31 15.60
CA VAL A 97 11.20 19.45 17.05
C VAL A 97 10.64 20.82 17.46
N CYS A 98 9.56 20.83 18.22
CA CYS A 98 9.01 22.04 18.81
C CYS A 98 9.65 22.35 20.15
N VAL A 99 9.85 21.34 21.00
CA VAL A 99 10.55 21.47 22.27
C VAL A 99 11.50 20.30 22.44
N ASN A 100 12.68 20.56 23.00
CA ASN A 100 13.60 19.56 23.52
C ASN A 100 13.84 19.87 25.00
N ALA A 101 13.29 19.05 25.90
CA ALA A 101 13.35 19.29 27.33
C ALA A 101 13.45 17.97 28.10
N GLY A 102 14.41 17.86 29.02
CA GLY A 102 14.56 16.68 29.88
C GLY A 102 14.81 15.38 29.09
N GLY A 103 15.48 15.46 27.93
CA GLY A 103 15.69 14.31 27.05
C GLY A 103 14.45 13.83 26.29
N GLN A 104 13.37 14.62 26.30
CA GLN A 104 12.13 14.37 25.58
C GLN A 104 11.97 15.38 24.45
N LEU A 105 11.32 14.95 23.36
CA LEU A 105 11.10 15.76 22.18
C LEU A 105 9.61 15.94 21.93
N SER A 106 9.17 17.17 21.72
CA SER A 106 7.79 17.46 21.38
C SER A 106 7.66 17.87 19.92
N THR A 107 6.60 17.40 19.25
CA THR A 107 6.34 17.71 17.85
C THR A 107 5.51 18.97 17.67
N VAL A 108 5.65 19.61 16.51
CA VAL A 108 4.66 20.59 16.03
C VAL A 108 3.34 19.84 15.73
N PRO A 109 2.15 20.39 16.03
CA PRO A 109 0.87 19.77 15.66
C PRO A 109 0.72 19.64 14.14
N ARG A 110 -0.22 18.82 13.69
CA ARG A 110 -0.36 18.44 12.27
C ARG A 110 -0.90 19.58 11.40
N VAL A 111 -1.85 20.32 11.94
CA VAL A 111 -2.48 21.46 11.26
C VAL A 111 -2.03 22.73 11.94
N LEU A 112 -1.66 23.75 11.16
CA LEU A 112 -1.30 25.07 11.67
C LEU A 112 -2.20 26.12 11.01
N ALA A 113 -2.61 27.13 11.76
CA ALA A 113 -3.39 28.27 11.25
C ALA A 113 -2.63 29.05 10.17
N THR A 114 -1.29 29.00 10.19
CA THR A 114 -0.42 29.59 9.16
C THR A 114 -0.47 28.87 7.82
N GLY A 115 -1.04 27.65 7.77
CA GLY A 115 -1.02 26.78 6.59
C GLY A 115 0.31 26.04 6.37
N ALA A 116 1.32 26.25 7.22
CA ALA A 116 2.59 25.53 7.12
C ALA A 116 2.43 24.05 7.50
N THR A 117 3.03 23.16 6.72
CA THR A 117 2.96 21.70 6.91
C THR A 117 4.26 21.17 7.53
N MET A 118 4.44 21.42 8.82
CA MET A 118 5.66 21.00 9.54
C MET A 118 5.60 19.55 10.02
N THR A 119 4.39 19.00 10.18
CA THR A 119 4.15 17.63 10.62
C THR A 119 3.24 16.91 9.64
N ASN A 120 3.71 15.78 9.13
CA ASN A 120 2.92 14.92 8.27
C ASN A 120 3.29 13.46 8.50
N TRP A 121 2.30 12.62 8.77
CA TRP A 121 2.45 11.18 8.89
C TRP A 121 1.16 10.50 8.43
N SER A 122 1.28 9.27 7.92
CA SER A 122 0.12 8.44 7.54
C SER A 122 -0.60 7.85 8.75
N ARG A 123 0.05 7.84 9.92
CA ARG A 123 -0.46 7.34 11.20
C ARG A 123 0.29 8.00 12.36
N PRO A 124 -0.32 8.16 13.54
CA PRO A 124 0.37 8.75 14.68
C PRO A 124 1.55 7.88 15.15
N PRO A 125 2.59 8.50 15.72
CA PRO A 125 3.69 7.77 16.34
C PRO A 125 3.19 6.98 17.55
N ALA A 126 3.77 5.81 17.77
CA ALA A 126 3.46 4.92 18.87
C ALA A 126 4.74 4.49 19.61
N VAL A 127 4.58 4.03 20.85
CA VAL A 127 5.66 3.39 21.60
C VAL A 127 6.21 2.21 20.78
N GLY A 128 7.54 2.10 20.69
CA GLY A 128 8.23 1.09 19.89
C GLY A 128 8.59 1.53 18.48
N ASP A 129 8.09 2.67 18.00
CA ASP A 129 8.56 3.27 16.76
C ASP A 129 10.00 3.78 16.90
N SER A 130 10.70 3.86 15.77
CA SER A 130 12.02 4.48 15.69
C SER A 130 11.93 5.83 15.02
N LEU A 131 12.74 6.79 15.45
CA LEU A 131 12.85 8.09 14.80
C LEU A 131 14.31 8.47 14.66
N VAL A 132 14.59 9.32 13.68
CA VAL A 132 15.86 10.01 13.57
C VAL A 132 15.62 11.51 13.66
N VAL A 133 16.47 12.19 14.40
CA VAL A 133 16.43 13.65 14.55
C VAL A 133 17.73 14.23 14.07
N TYR A 134 17.63 15.31 13.31
CA TYR A 134 18.79 16.09 12.92
C TYR A 134 19.38 16.80 14.14
N ASN A 135 20.65 16.54 14.42
CA ASN A 135 21.36 17.12 15.55
C ASN A 135 22.50 17.98 14.98
N ASN A 136 22.48 19.28 15.27
CA ASN A 136 23.49 20.22 14.77
C ASN A 136 24.81 20.15 15.58
N GLY A 137 24.88 19.26 16.58
CA GLY A 137 26.00 19.22 17.49
C GLY A 137 26.08 20.45 18.40
N PRO A 138 27.15 20.54 19.21
CA PRO A 138 27.35 21.67 20.13
C PRO A 138 27.87 22.93 19.44
N THR A 139 28.33 22.85 18.18
CA THR A 139 28.93 23.99 17.47
C THR A 139 28.11 24.40 16.24
N LEU A 140 28.58 25.40 15.50
CA LEU A 140 28.01 25.79 14.20
C LEU A 140 28.76 25.14 13.02
N ALA A 141 29.63 24.17 13.30
CA ALA A 141 30.35 23.48 12.25
C ALA A 141 29.40 22.50 11.54
N VAL A 142 29.72 22.16 10.28
CA VAL A 142 28.96 21.14 9.55
C VAL A 142 29.48 19.73 9.90
N ALA A 143 30.62 19.64 10.59
CA ALA A 143 31.29 18.37 10.88
C ALA A 143 30.68 17.61 12.06
N ASP A 144 29.98 18.30 12.97
CA ASP A 144 29.25 17.73 14.10
C ASP A 144 27.75 17.52 13.81
N ASP A 145 27.27 17.96 12.65
CA ASP A 145 25.92 17.70 12.16
C ASP A 145 25.72 16.21 11.87
N ALA A 146 24.75 15.59 12.56
CA ALA A 146 24.45 14.18 12.39
C ALA A 146 22.98 13.83 12.59
N TRP A 147 22.52 12.80 11.89
CA TRP A 147 21.23 12.16 12.16
C TRP A 147 21.35 11.22 13.36
N SER A 148 20.77 11.61 14.49
CA SER A 148 20.76 10.84 15.73
C SER A 148 19.57 9.89 15.76
N ARG A 149 19.79 8.61 16.08
CA ARG A 149 18.76 7.55 16.08
C ARG A 149 18.19 7.34 17.47
N TYR A 150 16.87 7.17 17.54
CA TYR A 150 16.12 7.04 18.78
C TYR A 150 14.99 6.02 18.63
N GLN A 151 14.59 5.42 19.74
CA GLN A 151 13.37 4.61 19.86
C GLN A 151 12.38 5.29 20.81
N ILE A 152 11.11 5.35 20.44
CA ILE A 152 10.05 5.92 21.26
C ILE A 152 9.69 4.93 22.38
N THR A 153 9.79 5.36 23.63
CA THR A 153 9.45 4.57 24.82
C THR A 153 8.16 5.03 25.49
N ALA A 154 7.77 6.30 25.31
CA ALA A 154 6.47 6.82 25.73
C ALA A 154 5.99 7.90 24.76
N VAL A 155 4.66 8.02 24.63
CA VAL A 155 3.99 9.06 23.85
C VAL A 155 2.92 9.70 24.71
N THR A 156 3.04 11.01 24.91
CA THR A 156 2.05 11.81 25.63
C THR A 156 1.44 12.84 24.67
N LEU A 157 0.12 12.82 24.55
CA LEU A 157 -0.61 13.82 23.79
C LEU A 157 -0.71 15.10 24.62
N VAL A 158 -0.28 16.22 24.04
CA VAL A 158 -0.36 17.53 24.67
C VAL A 158 -1.33 18.41 23.88
N THR A 159 -2.45 18.72 24.52
CA THR A 159 -3.65 19.32 23.91
C THR A 159 -3.77 20.82 24.13
N THR A 160 -2.78 21.44 24.78
CA THR A 160 -2.72 22.88 25.05
C THR A 160 -1.31 23.42 24.77
N ASN A 161 -1.18 24.73 24.56
CA ASN A 161 0.10 25.38 24.32
C ASN A 161 0.94 25.50 25.61
N VAL A 162 1.51 24.39 26.07
CA VAL A 162 2.37 24.31 27.27
C VAL A 162 3.80 23.95 26.92
N ALA A 163 4.73 24.16 27.86
CA ALA A 163 6.16 23.92 27.69
C ALA A 163 6.53 22.48 27.31
N THR A 164 5.73 21.50 27.71
CA THR A 164 5.93 20.08 27.37
C THR A 164 5.34 19.68 26.01
N GLY A 165 4.56 20.55 25.36
CA GLY A 165 4.00 20.34 24.04
C GLY A 165 4.67 21.24 23.02
N CYS A 166 3.89 22.15 22.44
CA CYS A 166 4.39 23.14 21.51
C CYS A 166 3.88 24.55 21.88
N PRO A 167 4.59 25.27 22.76
CA PRO A 167 4.16 26.59 23.20
C PRO A 167 4.43 27.64 22.11
N THR A 168 3.64 28.71 22.12
CA THR A 168 3.74 29.80 21.12
C THR A 168 5.06 30.57 21.19
N THR A 169 5.80 30.46 22.30
CA THR A 169 7.14 31.03 22.47
C THR A 169 8.17 30.47 21.48
N THR A 170 7.93 29.26 20.95
CA THR A 170 8.76 28.64 19.90
C THR A 170 8.60 29.33 18.55
N ARG A 171 7.53 30.13 18.36
CA ARG A 171 7.11 30.73 17.08
C ARG A 171 6.77 29.71 15.99
N LEU A 172 6.71 28.42 16.31
CA LEU A 172 6.27 27.36 15.40
C LEU A 172 4.75 27.15 15.43
N THR A 173 4.10 27.64 16.49
CA THR A 173 2.64 27.58 16.67
C THR A 173 2.09 28.93 17.13
N GLN A 174 0.80 29.11 16.88
CA GLN A 174 -0.04 30.21 17.35
C GLN A 174 -1.03 29.72 18.42
N ALA A 175 -1.68 30.67 19.09
CA ALA A 175 -2.74 30.35 20.04
C ALA A 175 -3.88 29.63 19.31
N GLY A 176 -4.28 28.47 19.82
CA GLY A 176 -5.34 27.65 19.21
C GLY A 176 -4.87 26.63 18.18
N ASP A 177 -3.58 26.61 17.80
CA ASP A 177 -3.06 25.52 16.95
C ASP A 177 -3.07 24.19 17.70
N VAL A 178 -2.69 24.21 18.98
CA VAL A 178 -2.65 23.00 19.81
C VAL A 178 -3.98 22.83 20.52
N THR A 179 -4.71 21.76 20.17
CA THR A 179 -6.02 21.42 20.75
C THR A 179 -6.14 19.92 20.99
N ALA A 180 -7.24 19.47 21.59
CA ALA A 180 -7.53 18.03 21.70
C ALA A 180 -7.67 17.33 20.34
N ALA A 181 -8.19 18.04 19.32
CA ALA A 181 -8.35 17.52 17.96
C ALA A 181 -7.06 17.63 17.12
N ASN A 182 -6.12 18.47 17.54
CA ASN A 182 -4.83 18.69 16.88
C ASN A 182 -3.70 18.78 17.92
N PRO A 183 -3.40 17.67 18.62
CA PRO A 183 -2.43 17.68 19.69
C PRO A 183 -0.99 17.76 19.15
N SER A 184 -0.11 18.30 19.98
CA SER A 184 1.33 18.04 19.88
C SER A 184 1.66 16.71 20.56
N TYR A 185 2.72 16.03 20.12
CA TYR A 185 3.13 14.75 20.67
C TYR A 185 4.44 14.94 21.42
N GLN A 186 4.42 14.76 22.73
CA GLN A 186 5.63 14.66 23.55
C GLN A 186 6.11 13.21 23.53
N LEU A 187 7.36 13.03 23.10
CA LEU A 187 7.98 11.75 22.84
C LEU A 187 9.12 11.55 23.84
N THR A 188 8.99 10.53 24.68
CA THR A 188 10.13 10.02 25.46
C THR A 188 10.89 9.04 24.57
N VAL A 189 12.19 9.25 24.46
CA VAL A 189 13.05 8.48 23.57
C VAL A 189 14.19 7.79 24.32
N SER A 190 14.66 6.66 23.78
CA SER A 190 15.85 5.96 24.21
C SER A 190 16.85 5.84 23.04
N PRO A 191 18.13 6.25 23.22
CA PRO A 191 18.66 6.98 24.38
C PRO A 191 17.97 8.34 24.57
N ALA A 192 18.14 8.99 25.73
CA ALA A 192 17.57 10.31 25.97
C ALA A 192 18.04 11.31 24.90
N ALA A 193 17.15 12.20 24.45
CA ALA A 193 17.48 13.17 23.40
C ALA A 193 18.64 14.09 23.84
N ALA A 194 19.58 14.34 22.94
CA ALA A 194 20.71 15.22 23.24
C ALA A 194 20.22 16.68 23.33
N ASN A 195 20.74 17.44 24.29
CA ASN A 195 20.42 18.86 24.46
C ASN A 195 20.91 19.74 23.30
N THR A 196 21.77 19.20 22.43
CA THR A 196 22.26 19.86 21.20
C THR A 196 21.24 19.85 20.07
N ILE A 197 20.16 19.05 20.18
CA ILE A 197 19.06 19.08 19.22
C ILE A 197 18.30 20.40 19.39
N ALA A 198 18.39 21.26 18.37
CA ALA A 198 17.73 22.55 18.35
C ALA A 198 16.22 22.46 18.12
N VAL A 199 15.49 23.45 18.65
CA VAL A 199 14.11 23.71 18.22
C VAL A 199 14.13 24.06 16.73
N GLY A 200 13.22 23.46 15.95
CA GLY A 200 13.24 23.55 14.49
C GLY A 200 13.95 22.39 13.80
N ALA A 201 14.63 21.49 14.53
CA ALA A 201 15.29 20.34 13.94
C ALA A 201 14.30 19.35 13.29
N ALA A 202 14.70 18.75 12.17
CA ALA A 202 13.87 17.80 11.45
C ALA A 202 13.82 16.44 12.15
N ILE A 203 12.63 15.86 12.22
CA ILE A 203 12.35 14.50 12.71
C ILE A 203 11.85 13.66 11.53
N ARG A 204 12.37 12.44 11.37
CA ARG A 204 11.76 11.41 10.51
C ARG A 204 11.37 10.21 11.35
N PHE A 205 10.15 9.74 11.13
CA PHE A 205 9.58 8.60 11.83
C PHE A 205 9.62 7.35 10.98
N PHE A 206 9.92 6.24 11.63
CA PHE A 206 9.95 4.94 10.99
C PHE A 206 9.31 3.87 11.86
N ARG A 207 8.69 2.92 11.17
CA ARG A 207 8.18 1.70 11.78
C ARG A 207 8.73 0.51 11.02
N ARG A 208 9.03 -0.55 11.75
CA ARG A 208 9.39 -1.83 11.15
C ARG A 208 8.14 -2.40 10.47
N VAL A 209 8.26 -2.76 9.20
CA VAL A 209 7.18 -3.36 8.42
C VAL A 209 7.71 -4.62 7.78
N ARG A 210 6.81 -5.56 7.49
CA ARG A 210 7.14 -6.75 6.75
C ARG A 210 6.10 -6.98 5.66
N TYR A 211 6.63 -7.23 4.48
CA TYR A 211 5.89 -7.72 3.34
C TYR A 211 6.18 -9.21 3.19
N ARG A 212 5.16 -10.00 2.89
CA ARG A 212 5.33 -11.43 2.57
C ARG A 212 4.25 -11.90 1.61
N ILE A 213 4.53 -12.95 0.86
CA ILE A 213 3.47 -13.77 0.28
C ILE A 213 2.91 -14.72 1.36
N TYR A 214 1.59 -14.82 1.44
CA TYR A 214 0.94 -15.74 2.37
C TYR A 214 -0.39 -16.23 1.82
N GLN A 215 -0.83 -17.38 2.32
CA GLN A 215 -2.16 -17.91 2.03
C GLN A 215 -3.14 -17.42 3.10
N GLU A 216 -4.27 -16.85 2.66
CA GLU A 216 -5.36 -16.42 3.53
C GLU A 216 -6.38 -17.55 3.73
N THR A 217 -7.36 -17.33 4.62
CA THR A 217 -8.42 -18.31 4.93
C THR A 217 -9.24 -18.79 3.73
N ASP A 218 -9.27 -18.03 2.63
CA ASP A 218 -9.92 -18.39 1.35
C ASP A 218 -9.06 -19.29 0.45
N THR A 219 -7.92 -19.79 0.95
CA THR A 219 -6.92 -20.61 0.25
C THR A 219 -6.19 -19.91 -0.90
N GLN A 220 -6.43 -18.61 -1.10
CA GLN A 220 -5.75 -17.80 -2.10
C GLN A 220 -4.50 -17.13 -1.53
N TRP A 221 -3.60 -16.74 -2.42
CA TRP A 221 -2.30 -16.18 -2.06
C TRP A 221 -2.28 -14.67 -2.23
N TYR A 222 -1.85 -13.95 -1.21
CA TYR A 222 -1.84 -12.49 -1.19
C TYR A 222 -0.46 -11.95 -0.81
N LEU A 223 -0.18 -10.72 -1.26
CA LEU A 223 0.84 -9.87 -0.66
C LEU A 223 0.29 -9.37 0.67
N GLY A 224 0.80 -9.93 1.75
CA GLY A 224 0.51 -9.53 3.11
C GLY A 224 1.42 -8.39 3.54
N PHE A 225 0.84 -7.52 4.36
CA PHE A 225 1.55 -6.47 5.08
C PHE A 225 1.24 -6.57 6.56
N PHE A 226 2.25 -6.31 7.38
CA PHE A 226 2.07 -6.12 8.79
C PHE A 226 3.06 -5.10 9.33
N ASP A 227 2.60 -4.36 10.33
CA ASP A 227 3.43 -3.46 11.10
C ASP A 227 3.97 -4.17 12.35
N CYS A 228 5.28 -3.99 12.57
CA CYS A 228 5.98 -4.55 13.71
C CYS A 228 6.39 -3.40 14.62
N ILE A 229 5.92 -3.44 15.84
CA ILE A 229 6.20 -2.45 16.88
C ILE A 229 6.99 -3.14 17.98
N ALA A 230 8.21 -2.65 18.23
CA ALA A 230 9.05 -3.18 19.28
C ALA A 230 8.38 -2.97 20.65
N GLY A 231 8.36 -4.02 21.48
CA GLY A 231 7.71 -3.98 22.80
C GLY A 231 6.20 -4.27 22.79
N ARG A 232 5.57 -4.44 21.63
CA ARG A 232 4.19 -4.96 21.52
C ARG A 232 4.18 -6.50 21.63
N VAL A 233 3.09 -7.08 22.14
CA VAL A 233 2.84 -8.53 22.12
C VAL A 233 1.50 -8.81 21.41
N PRO A 234 1.48 -9.56 20.29
CA PRO A 234 2.65 -9.98 19.49
C PRO A 234 3.37 -8.77 18.88
N VAL A 235 4.67 -8.93 18.58
CA VAL A 235 5.52 -7.84 18.05
C VAL A 235 4.96 -7.28 16.74
N CYS A 236 4.38 -8.14 15.92
CA CYS A 236 3.78 -7.76 14.65
C CYS A 236 2.27 -7.97 14.69
N ASN A 237 1.50 -7.06 14.07
CA ASN A 237 0.05 -7.23 13.96
C ASN A 237 -0.33 -8.39 13.02
N ALA A 238 -1.63 -8.69 12.94
CA ALA A 238 -2.13 -9.68 11.99
C ALA A 238 -1.91 -9.22 10.55
N SER A 239 -1.48 -10.16 9.69
CA SER A 239 -1.26 -9.94 8.26
C SER A 239 -2.52 -9.38 7.60
N GLN A 240 -2.39 -8.28 6.87
CA GLN A 240 -3.47 -7.70 6.08
C GLN A 240 -3.19 -7.93 4.59
N PRO A 241 -4.17 -8.40 3.80
CA PRO A 241 -4.00 -8.56 2.37
C PRO A 241 -3.99 -7.17 1.71
N ILE A 242 -2.91 -6.84 1.00
CA ILE A 242 -2.79 -5.58 0.25
C ILE A 242 -3.11 -5.79 -1.22
N ALA A 243 -2.68 -6.92 -1.80
CA ALA A 243 -2.90 -7.22 -3.20
C ALA A 243 -2.96 -8.74 -3.41
N GLY A 244 -3.73 -9.17 -4.41
CA GLY A 244 -3.89 -10.57 -4.80
C GLY A 244 -5.30 -10.83 -5.35
N PRO A 245 -5.62 -12.06 -5.78
CA PRO A 245 -4.81 -13.25 -5.58
C PRO A 245 -3.61 -13.36 -6.54
N PHE A 246 -2.53 -13.92 -6.06
CA PHE A 246 -1.32 -14.26 -6.81
C PHE A 246 -1.20 -15.76 -7.01
N GLN A 247 -0.23 -16.17 -7.83
CA GLN A 247 0.17 -17.57 -7.88
C GLN A 247 0.62 -18.07 -6.50
N PRO A 248 0.54 -19.39 -6.22
CA PRO A 248 1.05 -19.95 -4.99
C PRO A 248 2.52 -19.64 -4.73
N TYR A 249 2.90 -19.62 -3.46
CA TYR A 249 4.32 -19.64 -3.12
C TYR A 249 4.94 -20.95 -3.60
N ALA A 250 6.10 -20.84 -4.23
CA ALA A 250 6.95 -21.95 -4.59
C ALA A 250 8.40 -21.58 -4.28
N ASN A 251 9.19 -22.53 -3.80
CA ASN A 251 10.61 -22.33 -3.48
C ASN A 251 11.52 -22.28 -4.75
N ASN A 252 10.97 -21.84 -5.87
CA ASN A 252 11.59 -21.81 -7.18
C ASN A 252 11.19 -20.53 -7.95
N ALA A 253 11.52 -20.47 -9.24
CA ALA A 253 11.22 -19.30 -10.08
C ALA A 253 9.73 -19.11 -10.43
N THR A 254 8.79 -19.90 -9.89
CA THR A 254 7.34 -19.81 -10.20
C THR A 254 6.49 -19.29 -9.04
N SER A 255 7.10 -18.76 -7.97
CA SER A 255 6.36 -18.15 -6.86
C SER A 255 5.52 -16.94 -7.30
N GLY A 256 4.33 -16.76 -6.73
CA GLY A 256 3.50 -15.56 -6.95
C GLY A 256 4.16 -14.25 -6.53
N LEU A 257 5.08 -14.31 -5.57
CA LEU A 257 5.92 -13.19 -5.16
C LEU A 257 7.35 -13.70 -4.98
N GLN A 258 8.32 -12.99 -5.53
CA GLN A 258 9.72 -13.34 -5.38
C GLN A 258 10.58 -12.10 -5.19
N PHE A 259 11.36 -12.09 -4.12
CA PHE A 259 12.42 -11.12 -3.88
C PHE A 259 13.78 -11.73 -4.24
N VAL A 260 14.60 -10.98 -4.96
CA VAL A 260 16.00 -11.30 -5.22
C VAL A 260 16.84 -10.08 -4.90
N TYR A 261 17.89 -10.27 -4.12
CA TYR A 261 18.74 -9.19 -3.62
C TYR A 261 20.09 -9.24 -4.34
N TYR A 262 20.53 -8.10 -4.83
CA TYR A 262 21.80 -7.95 -5.53
C TYR A 262 22.70 -6.96 -4.81
N ASP A 263 24.01 -7.22 -4.80
CA ASP A 263 25.04 -6.30 -4.35
C ASP A 263 25.40 -5.24 -5.42
N SER A 264 26.33 -4.33 -5.10
CA SER A 264 26.75 -3.26 -6.01
C SER A 264 27.46 -3.75 -7.28
N THR A 265 27.94 -4.99 -7.29
CA THR A 265 28.55 -5.62 -8.48
C THR A 265 27.51 -6.31 -9.37
N GLY A 266 26.28 -6.49 -8.85
CA GLY A 266 25.19 -7.19 -9.52
C GLY A 266 25.12 -8.68 -9.20
N ALA A 267 25.92 -9.18 -8.25
CA ALA A 267 25.84 -10.57 -7.77
C ALA A 267 24.72 -10.73 -6.75
N VAL A 268 24.11 -11.92 -6.69
CA VAL A 268 23.07 -12.21 -5.69
C VAL A 268 23.69 -12.28 -4.30
N THR A 269 23.11 -11.59 -3.33
CA THR A 269 23.63 -11.54 -1.95
C THR A 269 22.59 -11.97 -0.93
N ALA A 270 23.05 -12.72 0.08
CA ALA A 270 22.30 -13.04 1.28
C ALA A 270 22.69 -12.14 2.48
N ASN A 271 23.55 -11.14 2.25
CA ASN A 271 23.96 -10.18 3.29
C ASN A 271 23.14 -8.88 3.21
N PRO A 272 22.30 -8.57 4.21
CA PRO A 272 21.45 -7.38 4.20
C PRO A 272 22.20 -6.05 4.04
N VAL A 273 23.44 -5.97 4.53
CA VAL A 273 24.25 -4.73 4.51
C VAL A 273 24.87 -4.49 3.13
N GLN A 274 24.97 -5.53 2.30
CA GLN A 274 25.51 -5.44 0.95
C GLN A 274 24.43 -5.24 -0.12
N VAL A 275 23.14 -5.21 0.26
CA VAL A 275 22.05 -5.05 -0.72
C VAL A 275 22.15 -3.68 -1.38
N ALA A 276 22.25 -3.69 -2.70
CA ALA A 276 22.28 -2.52 -3.56
C ALA A 276 21.01 -2.40 -4.41
N ARG A 277 20.44 -3.53 -4.82
CA ARG A 277 19.23 -3.59 -5.64
C ARG A 277 18.34 -4.73 -5.19
N ILE A 278 17.03 -4.48 -5.16
CA ILE A 278 16.02 -5.48 -4.87
C ILE A 278 15.19 -5.67 -6.14
N SER A 279 15.23 -6.87 -6.70
CA SER A 279 14.32 -7.32 -7.74
C SER A 279 13.09 -7.94 -7.10
N LEU A 280 11.93 -7.47 -7.50
CA LEU A 280 10.64 -7.98 -7.11
C LEU A 280 9.94 -8.54 -8.35
N ILE A 281 9.47 -9.78 -8.26
CA ILE A 281 8.59 -10.36 -9.28
C ILE A 281 7.26 -10.68 -8.63
N VAL A 282 6.18 -10.19 -9.25
CA VAL A 282 4.80 -10.47 -8.86
C VAL A 282 4.14 -11.21 -10.01
N ARG A 283 3.50 -12.35 -9.74
CA ARG A 283 2.81 -13.19 -10.72
C ARG A 283 1.35 -13.38 -10.31
N GLY A 284 0.44 -12.83 -11.10
CA GLY A 284 -0.99 -13.00 -10.93
C GLY A 284 -1.51 -14.20 -11.70
N GLN A 285 -2.61 -14.75 -11.21
CA GLN A 285 -3.40 -15.76 -11.91
C GLN A 285 -4.87 -15.37 -11.87
N SER A 286 -5.62 -15.68 -12.93
CA SER A 286 -7.08 -15.55 -12.90
C SER A 286 -7.69 -16.58 -11.95
N THR A 287 -8.77 -16.20 -11.27
CA THR A 287 -9.54 -17.11 -10.40
C THR A 287 -10.36 -18.11 -11.21
N GLY A 288 -10.81 -17.70 -12.41
CA GLY A 288 -11.55 -18.53 -13.36
C GLY A 288 -10.76 -18.87 -14.62
N LEU A 289 -11.31 -19.78 -15.42
CA LEU A 289 -10.87 -20.04 -16.77
C LEU A 289 -11.33 -18.91 -17.69
N ILE A 290 -10.38 -18.27 -18.37
CA ILE A 290 -10.63 -17.21 -19.34
C ILE A 290 -10.83 -17.84 -20.72
N ASN A 291 -11.92 -17.47 -21.40
CA ASN A 291 -12.23 -17.96 -22.75
C ASN A 291 -12.60 -16.77 -23.65
N LEU A 292 -11.56 -16.14 -24.22
CA LEU A 292 -11.70 -14.98 -25.10
C LEU A 292 -11.85 -15.37 -26.59
N SER A 293 -11.21 -16.47 -27.02
CA SER A 293 -11.13 -16.88 -28.44
C SER A 293 -12.04 -18.04 -28.83
N GLY A 294 -12.76 -18.65 -27.89
CA GLY A 294 -13.59 -19.84 -28.13
C GLY A 294 -12.82 -21.16 -28.14
N ALA A 295 -11.49 -21.14 -27.97
CA ALA A 295 -10.59 -22.30 -28.03
C ALA A 295 -10.49 -23.11 -26.71
N GLY A 296 -11.50 -23.02 -25.84
CA GLY A 296 -11.47 -23.59 -24.50
C GLY A 296 -11.00 -22.58 -23.44
N GLY A 297 -11.47 -22.76 -22.20
CA GLY A 297 -11.09 -21.89 -21.08
C GLY A 297 -9.69 -22.25 -20.57
N THR A 298 -8.83 -21.26 -20.37
CA THR A 298 -7.46 -21.44 -19.82
C THR A 298 -7.23 -20.49 -18.66
N VAL A 299 -6.35 -20.87 -17.73
CA VAL A 299 -5.96 -19.95 -16.64
C VAL A 299 -5.07 -18.87 -17.24
N PHE A 300 -5.41 -17.62 -17.00
CA PHE A 300 -4.60 -16.49 -17.42
C PHE A 300 -3.52 -16.23 -16.39
N HIS A 301 -2.29 -16.04 -16.88
CA HIS A 301 -1.14 -15.69 -16.09
C HIS A 301 -0.56 -14.37 -16.59
N ASP A 302 -0.21 -13.51 -15.65
CA ASP A 302 0.49 -12.26 -15.94
C ASP A 302 1.57 -12.05 -14.88
N SER A 303 2.64 -11.37 -15.24
CA SER A 303 3.74 -11.11 -14.33
C SER A 303 4.36 -9.75 -14.56
N LEU A 304 4.82 -9.15 -13.47
CA LEU A 304 5.56 -7.91 -13.51
C LEU A 304 6.84 -8.06 -12.69
N ARG A 305 7.95 -7.65 -13.29
CA ARG A 305 9.24 -7.51 -12.61
C ARG A 305 9.54 -6.04 -12.37
N ILE A 306 9.99 -5.73 -11.18
CA ILE A 306 10.34 -4.39 -10.74
C ILE A 306 11.72 -4.43 -10.10
N GLU A 307 12.55 -3.47 -10.45
CA GLU A 307 13.90 -3.33 -9.93
C GLU A 307 13.99 -2.03 -9.13
N VAL A 308 14.37 -2.13 -7.86
CA VAL A 308 14.52 -0.98 -6.98
C VAL A 308 15.98 -0.88 -6.56
N GLY A 309 16.66 0.17 -7.02
CA GLY A 309 17.98 0.55 -6.51
C GLY A 309 17.86 1.25 -5.16
N LEU A 310 18.59 0.77 -4.15
CA LEU A 310 18.67 1.43 -2.85
C LEU A 310 19.54 2.69 -2.95
N ARG A 311 19.17 3.77 -2.25
CA ARG A 311 19.90 5.05 -2.32
C ARG A 311 21.17 5.07 -1.48
N ASN A 312 21.11 4.50 -0.27
CA ASN A 312 22.21 4.48 0.68
C ASN A 312 22.76 3.06 0.78
N ARG A 313 23.60 2.69 -0.18
CA ARG A 313 24.11 1.34 -0.42
C ARG A 313 25.64 1.33 -0.59
N LYS A 314 26.24 0.16 -0.39
CA LYS A 314 27.64 -0.13 -0.69
C LYS A 314 27.73 -0.93 -1.98
#